data_AF-A0A081C6T0-F1
#
_entry.id   AF-A0A081C6T0-F1
#
_cell.length_a   1.000
_cell.length_b   1.000
_cell.length_c   1.000
_cell.angle_alpha   90.00
_cell.angle_beta   90.00
_cell.angle_gamma   90.00
#
_symmetry.space_group_name_H-M   'P 1'
#
loop_
_entity.id
_entity.type
_entity.pdbx_description
1 polymer ?
#
loop_
_entity_poly.entity_id
_entity_poly.type
_entity_poly.pdbx_seq_one_letter_code
_entity_poly.pdbx_strand_id
1 'polypeptide(L)'
;MNTFFNIVTHLIIIVGMFTIFGFIVKMIARGGSPLEKLIRVLALVAGFLLYFLSRAVGFSIPDIIVKALAGTTTLSFGIIGMLFPLIIGILIAWYCLDAMGRRTNLPARVVVLISTMILILFIDVYVAVFKLPTANELHINLLPNLTFVIGLSLFVIFNVKRRGGMSSAIRQEE
;
A
#
# COMPACT_ATOMS: atom_id res chain seq x y z
N MET A 1 1.02 24.14 -16.75
CA MET A 1 1.75 22.88 -16.51
C MET A 1 1.36 22.23 -15.17
N ASN A 2 1.14 23.01 -14.09
CA ASN A 2 0.75 22.48 -12.77
C ASN A 2 -0.61 21.74 -12.74
N THR A 3 -1.64 22.23 -13.43
CA THR A 3 -2.99 21.63 -13.36
C THR A 3 -3.05 20.22 -13.96
N PHE A 4 -2.43 20.00 -15.12
CA PHE A 4 -2.40 18.68 -15.76
C PHE A 4 -1.65 17.66 -14.90
N PHE A 5 -0.48 18.03 -14.39
CA PHE A 5 0.32 17.15 -13.52
C PHE A 5 -0.44 16.80 -12.24
N ASN A 6 -1.13 17.77 -11.63
CA ASN A 6 -1.92 17.52 -10.43
C ASN A 6 -3.10 16.57 -10.69
N ILE A 7 -3.84 16.77 -11.78
CA ILE A 7 -4.93 15.85 -12.19
C ILE A 7 -4.41 14.42 -12.36
N VAL A 8 -3.28 14.26 -13.06
CA VAL A 8 -2.64 12.95 -13.27
C VAL A 8 -2.23 12.32 -11.93
N THR A 9 -1.64 13.09 -11.02
CA THR A 9 -1.25 12.60 -9.69
C THR A 9 -2.44 12.11 -8.88
N HIS A 10 -3.52 12.89 -8.81
CA HIS A 10 -4.73 12.46 -8.11
C HIS A 10 -5.31 11.18 -8.74
N LEU A 11 -5.35 11.09 -10.07
CA LEU A 11 -5.85 9.92 -10.78
C LEU A 11 -5.01 8.67 -10.46
N ILE A 12 -3.68 8.78 -10.47
CA ILE A 12 -2.78 7.67 -10.12
C ILE A 12 -3.03 7.20 -8.68
N ILE A 13 -3.16 8.12 -7.73
CA ILE A 13 -3.40 7.78 -6.32
C ILE A 13 -4.76 7.08 -6.16
N ILE A 14 -5.80 7.61 -6.79
CA ILE A 14 -7.15 7.02 -6.75
C ILE A 14 -7.14 5.61 -7.34
N VAL A 15 -6.53 5.42 -8.51
CA VAL A 15 -6.38 4.10 -9.14
C VAL A 15 -5.59 3.15 -8.24
N GLY A 16 -4.53 3.64 -7.58
CA GLY A 16 -3.75 2.87 -6.61
C GLY A 16 -4.59 2.40 -5.42
N MET A 17 -5.42 3.27 -4.85
CA MET A 17 -6.35 2.92 -3.77
C MET A 17 -7.34 1.82 -4.19
N PHE A 18 -7.98 1.99 -5.35
CA PHE A 18 -8.91 0.98 -5.87
C PHE A 18 -8.22 -0.34 -6.18
N THR A 19 -6.97 -0.30 -6.63
CA THR A 19 -6.17 -1.50 -6.90
C THR A 19 -5.88 -2.27 -5.60
N ILE A 20 -5.44 -1.58 -4.55
CA ILE A 20 -5.19 -2.20 -3.23
C ILE A 20 -6.49 -2.74 -2.63
N PHE A 21 -7.58 -1.98 -2.72
CA PHE A 21 -8.89 -2.41 -2.26
C PHE A 21 -9.37 -3.68 -2.99
N GLY A 22 -9.30 -3.68 -4.32
CA GLY A 22 -9.64 -4.85 -5.14
C GLY A 22 -8.76 -6.07 -4.84
N PHE A 23 -7.47 -5.85 -4.57
CA PHE A 23 -6.55 -6.90 -4.12
C PHE A 23 -6.99 -7.52 -2.79
N ILE A 24 -7.36 -6.71 -1.80
CA ILE A 24 -7.85 -7.18 -0.49
C ILE A 24 -9.14 -8.00 -0.66
N VAL A 25 -10.12 -7.49 -1.41
CA VAL A 25 -11.39 -8.20 -1.68
C VAL A 25 -11.13 -9.54 -2.35
N LYS A 26 -10.26 -9.57 -3.37
CA LYS A 26 -9.87 -10.80 -4.05
C LYS A 26 -9.17 -11.79 -3.11
N MET A 27 -8.30 -11.31 -2.23
CA MET A 27 -7.61 -12.12 -1.22
C MET A 27 -8.57 -12.73 -0.19
N ILE A 28 -9.60 -12.00 0.23
CA ILE A 28 -10.64 -12.52 1.13
C ILE A 28 -11.50 -13.56 0.41
N ALA A 29 -11.90 -13.28 -0.83
CA ALA A 29 -12.79 -14.15 -1.60
C ALA A 29 -12.12 -15.45 -2.10
N ARG A 30 -10.80 -15.44 -2.32
CA ARG A 30 -10.07 -16.54 -2.96
C ARG A 30 -9.77 -17.69 -2.00
N GLY A 31 -10.50 -18.80 -2.18
CA GLY A 31 -10.17 -20.13 -1.65
C GLY A 31 -10.16 -20.25 -0.12
N GLY A 32 -10.53 -21.42 0.39
CA GLY A 32 -10.56 -21.73 1.82
C GLY A 32 -11.97 -21.94 2.37
N SER A 33 -12.02 -22.50 3.58
CA SER A 33 -13.27 -22.76 4.31
C SER A 33 -13.98 -21.45 4.69
N PRO A 34 -15.30 -21.47 4.96
CA PRO A 34 -16.02 -20.29 5.45
C PRO A 34 -15.37 -19.65 6.69
N LEU A 35 -14.81 -20.48 7.58
CA LEU A 35 -14.06 -20.04 8.75
C LEU A 35 -12.80 -19.24 8.37
N GLU A 36 -12.06 -19.67 7.35
CA GLU A 36 -10.87 -18.94 6.87
C GLU A 36 -11.24 -17.57 6.30
N LYS A 37 -12.34 -17.48 5.54
CA LYS A 37 -12.85 -16.21 5.03
C LYS A 37 -13.22 -15.27 6.17
N LEU A 38 -13.88 -15.78 7.22
CA LEU A 38 -14.19 -15.02 8.42
C LEU A 38 -12.92 -14.50 9.10
N ILE A 39 -11.89 -15.32 9.27
CA ILE A 39 -10.61 -14.89 9.85
C ILE A 39 -9.95 -13.81 9.00
N ARG A 40 -10.04 -13.87 7.67
CA ARG A 40 -9.50 -12.81 6.78
C ARG A 40 -10.30 -11.52 6.89
N VAL A 41 -11.62 -11.58 7.07
CA VAL A 41 -12.45 -10.40 7.37
C VAL A 41 -12.07 -9.81 8.72
N LEU A 42 -11.85 -10.65 9.74
CA LEU A 42 -11.37 -10.20 11.06
C LEU A 42 -9.99 -9.56 10.96
N ALA A 43 -9.09 -10.07 10.11
CA ALA A 43 -7.80 -9.46 9.85
C ALA A 43 -7.93 -8.08 9.18
N LEU A 44 -8.90 -7.90 8.25
CA LEU A 44 -9.22 -6.59 7.69
C LEU A 44 -9.68 -5.62 8.78
N VAL A 45 -10.65 -6.04 9.60
CA VAL A 45 -11.17 -5.21 10.71
C VAL A 45 -10.06 -4.86 11.71
N ALA A 46 -9.21 -5.82 12.05
CA ALA A 46 -8.07 -5.60 12.93
C ALA A 46 -7.06 -4.58 12.33
N GLY A 47 -6.77 -4.68 11.04
CA GLY A 47 -5.86 -3.75 10.36
C GLY A 47 -6.41 -2.32 10.34
N PHE A 48 -7.73 -2.19 10.12
CA PHE A 48 -8.44 -0.92 10.25
C PHE A 48 -8.35 -0.37 11.68
N LEU A 49 -8.67 -1.18 12.70
CA LEU A 49 -8.64 -0.75 14.09
C LEU A 49 -7.23 -0.39 14.57
N LEU A 50 -6.20 -1.12 14.17
CA LEU A 50 -4.80 -0.82 14.49
C LEU A 50 -4.38 0.55 13.96
N TYR A 51 -4.82 0.90 12.75
CA TYR A 51 -4.59 2.23 12.20
C TYR A 51 -5.30 3.31 13.02
N PHE A 52 -6.57 3.11 13.40
CA PHE A 52 -7.27 4.09 14.22
C PHE A 52 -6.67 4.21 15.63
N LEU A 53 -6.18 3.10 16.18
CA LEU A 53 -5.46 3.09 17.45
C LEU A 53 -4.16 3.88 17.35
N SER A 54 -3.35 3.70 16.29
CA SER A 54 -2.11 4.47 16.11
C SER A 54 -2.39 5.96 15.97
N ARG A 55 -3.47 6.32 15.26
CA ARG A 55 -3.94 7.71 15.15
C ARG A 55 -4.41 8.26 16.50
N ALA A 56 -5.16 7.49 17.29
CA ALA A 56 -5.66 7.92 18.60
C ALA A 56 -4.54 8.16 19.62
N VAL A 57 -3.44 7.41 19.53
CA VAL A 57 -2.24 7.62 20.37
C VAL A 57 -1.40 8.82 19.88
N GLY A 58 -1.79 9.48 18.79
CA GLY A 58 -1.10 10.66 18.25
C GLY A 58 0.07 10.33 17.32
N PHE A 59 0.24 9.06 16.92
CA PHE A 59 1.21 8.61 15.93
C PHE A 59 0.59 8.51 14.54
N SER A 60 -0.15 9.54 14.11
CA SER A 60 -0.63 9.57 12.74
C SER A 60 0.55 9.90 11.80
N ILE A 61 0.76 9.06 10.79
CA ILE A 61 1.79 9.32 9.76
C ILE A 61 1.59 10.69 9.08
N PRO A 62 0.35 11.14 8.78
CA PRO A 62 0.13 12.50 8.29
C PRO A 62 0.66 13.58 9.24
N ASP A 63 0.42 13.46 10.55
CA ASP A 63 0.91 14.46 11.52
C ASP A 63 2.43 14.46 11.60
N ILE A 64 3.07 13.30 11.50
CA ILE A 64 4.54 13.19 11.49
C ILE A 64 5.09 13.83 10.21
N ILE A 65 4.48 13.59 9.05
CA ILE A 65 4.87 14.21 7.77
C ILE A 65 4.73 15.72 7.85
N VAL A 66 3.57 16.23 8.28
CA VAL A 66 3.30 17.68 8.38
C VAL A 66 4.25 18.34 9.37
N LYS A 67 4.50 17.73 10.54
CA LYS A 67 5.46 18.25 11.54
C LYS A 67 6.90 18.22 11.02
N ALA A 68 7.30 17.18 10.29
CA ALA A 68 8.63 17.10 9.70
C ALA A 68 8.86 18.19 8.64
N LEU A 69 7.84 18.48 7.83
CA LEU A 69 7.88 19.56 6.84
C LEU A 69 7.93 20.96 7.45
N ALA A 70 7.37 21.16 8.64
CA ALA A 70 7.30 22.48 9.28
C ALA A 70 8.60 22.95 9.94
N GLY A 71 9.63 22.10 10.11
CA GLY A 71 10.76 22.40 11.00
C GLY A 71 12.17 21.96 10.56
N THR A 72 12.37 21.41 9.36
CA THR A 72 13.71 20.91 8.95
C THR A 72 14.07 21.23 7.50
N THR A 73 15.39 21.27 7.21
CA THR A 73 15.95 21.54 5.88
C THR A 73 15.43 20.54 4.84
N THR A 74 14.93 21.06 3.72
CA THR A 74 14.14 20.38 2.68
C THR A 74 14.81 19.13 2.05
N LEU A 75 16.14 19.02 2.14
CA LEU A 75 16.90 18.00 1.42
C LEU A 75 16.92 16.63 2.12
N SER A 76 17.04 16.59 3.46
CA SER A 76 17.22 15.34 4.21
C SER A 76 15.92 14.53 4.32
N PHE A 77 14.77 15.20 4.47
CA PHE A 77 13.47 14.54 4.50
C PHE A 77 12.96 14.14 3.12
N GLY A 78 13.34 14.84 2.04
CA GLY A 78 12.92 14.49 0.69
C GLY A 78 13.45 13.11 0.25
N ILE A 79 14.71 12.81 0.56
CA ILE A 79 15.34 11.53 0.21
C ILE A 79 14.81 10.40 1.12
N ILE A 80 14.76 10.61 2.44
CA ILE A 80 14.29 9.59 3.39
C ILE A 80 12.79 9.32 3.19
N GLY A 81 11.98 10.36 3.01
CA GLY A 81 10.54 10.25 2.75
C GLY A 81 10.19 9.64 1.39
N MET A 82 11.13 9.61 0.44
CA MET A 82 10.96 8.95 -0.85
C MET A 82 11.45 7.50 -0.83
N LEU A 83 12.62 7.25 -0.26
CA LEU A 83 13.24 5.93 -0.23
C LEU A 83 12.52 4.97 0.73
N PHE A 84 12.08 5.46 1.89
CA PHE A 84 11.50 4.59 2.91
C PHE A 84 10.16 3.95 2.46
N PRO A 85 9.19 4.70 1.90
CA PRO A 85 7.97 4.10 1.35
C PRO A 85 8.23 3.20 0.13
N LEU A 86 9.24 3.51 -0.67
CA LEU A 86 9.64 2.67 -1.81
C LEU A 86 10.19 1.32 -1.33
N ILE A 87 11.10 1.31 -0.36
CA ILE A 87 11.65 0.09 0.25
C ILE A 87 10.53 -0.73 0.91
N ILE A 88 9.67 -0.08 1.70
CA ILE A 88 8.52 -0.73 2.33
C ILE A 88 7.58 -1.33 1.28
N GLY A 89 7.26 -0.59 0.23
CA GLY A 89 6.42 -1.07 -0.88
C GLY A 89 7.00 -2.32 -1.56
N ILE A 90 8.31 -2.32 -1.83
CA ILE A 90 9.03 -3.49 -2.37
C ILE A 90 8.97 -4.67 -1.41
N LEU A 91 9.21 -4.46 -0.11
CA LEU A 91 9.19 -5.51 0.91
C LEU A 91 7.79 -6.14 1.08
N ILE A 92 6.75 -5.32 1.12
CA ILE A 92 5.36 -5.80 1.21
C ILE A 92 5.01 -6.60 -0.04
N ALA A 93 5.37 -6.11 -1.22
CA ALA A 93 5.08 -6.80 -2.46
C ALA A 93 5.84 -8.14 -2.56
N TRP A 94 7.09 -8.19 -2.09
CA TRP A 94 7.86 -9.42 -1.94
C TRP A 94 7.21 -10.39 -0.97
N TYR A 95 6.80 -9.92 0.21
CA TYR A 95 6.11 -10.74 1.20
C TYR A 95 4.78 -11.27 0.65
N CYS A 96 3.98 -10.45 -0.04
CA CYS A 96 2.73 -10.87 -0.67
C CYS A 96 2.95 -11.95 -1.73
N LEU A 97 4.00 -11.83 -2.57
CA LEU A 97 4.34 -12.85 -3.55
C LEU A 97 4.90 -14.12 -2.93
N ASP A 98 5.68 -14.05 -1.85
CA ASP A 98 6.18 -15.24 -1.14
C ASP A 98 5.04 -15.95 -0.37
N ALA A 99 4.20 -15.17 0.31
CA ALA A 99 3.01 -15.61 1.01
C ALA A 99 2.06 -16.42 0.11
N MET A 100 1.86 -15.97 -1.13
CA MET A 100 1.05 -16.67 -2.12
C MET A 100 1.66 -17.99 -2.62
N GLY A 101 2.89 -18.34 -2.21
CA GLY A 101 3.60 -19.57 -2.60
C GLY A 101 3.51 -20.68 -1.55
N ARG A 102 3.20 -20.35 -0.30
CA ARG A 102 3.14 -21.32 0.80
C ARG A 102 1.73 -21.93 0.90
N ARG A 103 1.61 -23.25 1.03
CA ARG A 103 0.32 -23.98 1.20
C ARG A 103 -0.34 -23.79 2.58
N THR A 104 -0.07 -22.67 3.25
CA THR A 104 -0.64 -22.36 4.57
C THR A 104 -1.47 -21.08 4.49
N ASN A 105 -2.50 -20.99 5.33
CA ASN A 105 -3.42 -19.86 5.33
C ASN A 105 -2.90 -18.63 6.10
N LEU A 106 -1.86 -18.80 6.94
CA LEU A 106 -1.28 -17.73 7.76
C LEU A 106 -0.80 -16.51 6.95
N PRO A 107 -0.04 -16.68 5.85
CA PRO A 107 0.49 -15.55 5.10
C PRO A 107 -0.62 -14.70 4.46
N ALA A 108 -1.71 -15.33 4.02
CA ALA A 108 -2.87 -14.61 3.47
C ALA A 108 -3.54 -13.69 4.51
N ARG A 109 -3.62 -14.13 5.78
CA ARG A 109 -4.19 -13.34 6.88
C ARG A 109 -3.33 -12.11 7.19
N VAL A 110 -2.01 -12.29 7.27
CA VAL A 110 -1.05 -11.20 7.51
C VAL A 110 -1.05 -10.20 6.35
N VAL A 111 -1.11 -10.68 5.11
CA VAL A 111 -1.21 -9.83 3.92
C VAL A 111 -2.48 -8.97 3.95
N VAL A 112 -3.63 -9.54 4.29
CA VAL A 112 -4.90 -8.77 4.40
C VAL A 112 -4.80 -7.73 5.51
N LEU A 113 -4.25 -8.09 6.67
CA LEU A 113 -4.02 -7.17 7.79
C LEU A 113 -3.20 -5.95 7.37
N ILE A 114 -2.00 -6.20 6.82
CA ILE A 114 -1.04 -5.15 6.42
C ILE A 114 -1.61 -4.31 5.27
N SER A 115 -2.21 -4.95 4.26
CA SER A 115 -2.77 -4.25 3.11
C SER A 115 -3.91 -3.32 3.50
N THR A 116 -4.74 -3.72 4.47
CA THR A 116 -5.81 -2.88 4.98
C THR A 116 -5.24 -1.67 5.72
N MET A 117 -4.21 -1.85 6.55
CA MET A 117 -3.55 -0.74 7.24
C MET A 117 -2.99 0.28 6.26
N ILE A 118 -2.34 -0.19 5.19
CA ILE A 118 -1.80 0.67 4.12
C ILE A 118 -2.91 1.40 3.37
N LEU A 119 -4.01 0.72 3.06
CA LEU A 119 -5.15 1.33 2.37
C LEU A 119 -5.73 2.50 3.17
N ILE A 120 -5.96 2.31 4.48
CA ILE A 120 -6.50 3.37 5.32
C ILE A 120 -5.50 4.52 5.47
N LEU A 121 -4.21 4.21 5.59
CA LEU A 121 -3.16 5.22 5.61
C LEU A 121 -3.16 6.07 4.33
N PHE A 122 -3.28 5.42 3.17
CA PHE A 122 -3.39 6.08 1.89
C PHE A 122 -4.57 7.06 1.84
N ILE A 123 -5.73 6.60 2.29
CA ILE A 123 -6.98 7.39 2.31
C ILE A 123 -6.80 8.59 3.25
N ASP A 124 -6.27 8.40 4.45
CA ASP A 124 -6.14 9.50 5.42
C ASP A 124 -5.15 10.57 4.96
N VAL A 125 -3.99 10.16 4.41
CA VAL A 125 -3.02 11.11 3.81
C VAL A 125 -3.67 11.91 2.69
N TYR A 126 -4.43 11.24 1.80
CA TYR A 126 -5.11 11.92 0.69
C TYR A 126 -6.18 12.90 1.16
N VAL A 127 -7.02 12.49 2.13
CA VAL A 127 -8.06 13.34 2.71
C VAL A 127 -7.45 14.54 3.45
N ALA A 128 -6.35 14.34 4.18
CA ALA A 128 -5.64 15.42 4.85
C ALA A 128 -5.14 16.47 3.86
N VAL A 129 -4.60 16.05 2.72
CA VAL A 129 -4.14 16.96 1.66
C VAL A 129 -5.28 17.67 0.96
N PHE A 130 -6.39 16.98 0.67
CA PHE A 130 -7.52 17.58 -0.03
C PHE A 130 -8.19 18.71 0.77
N LYS A 131 -8.06 18.69 2.10
CA LYS A 131 -8.57 19.75 2.99
C LYS A 131 -7.69 21.01 3.02
N LEU A 132 -6.49 20.99 2.44
CA LEU A 132 -5.60 22.15 2.43
C LEU A 132 -6.05 23.18 1.38
N PRO A 133 -5.99 24.50 1.66
CA PRO A 133 -6.43 25.56 0.74
C PRO A 133 -5.68 25.58 -0.60
N THR A 134 -4.50 24.97 -0.64
CA THR A 134 -3.60 24.89 -1.81
C THR A 134 -3.79 23.62 -2.63
N ALA A 135 -4.91 22.89 -2.49
CA ALA A 135 -5.18 21.58 -3.13
C ALA A 135 -4.92 21.50 -4.66
N ASN A 136 -4.83 22.64 -5.36
CA ASN A 136 -4.53 22.70 -6.79
C ASN A 136 -3.03 22.58 -7.15
N GLU A 137 -2.13 22.54 -6.18
CA GLU A 137 -0.70 22.29 -6.38
C GLU A 137 -0.29 20.88 -5.93
N LEU A 138 0.80 20.36 -6.50
CA LEU A 138 1.34 19.06 -6.09
C LEU A 138 1.88 19.16 -4.67
N HIS A 139 1.09 18.67 -3.71
CA HIS A 139 1.50 18.66 -2.32
C HIS A 139 2.60 17.62 -2.08
N ILE A 140 3.73 18.07 -1.51
CA ILE A 140 4.82 17.19 -1.05
C ILE A 140 4.28 16.07 -0.14
N ASN A 141 3.19 16.33 0.56
CA ASN A 141 2.49 15.37 1.42
C ASN A 141 1.90 14.16 0.67
N LEU A 142 1.69 14.24 -0.66
CA LEU A 142 1.26 13.12 -1.50
C LEU A 142 2.42 12.26 -2.01
N LEU A 143 3.67 12.72 -1.87
CA LEU A 143 4.84 11.98 -2.35
C LEU A 143 4.93 10.57 -1.75
N PRO A 144 4.67 10.32 -0.44
CA PRO A 144 4.74 8.97 0.12
C PRO A 144 3.76 7.99 -0.54
N ASN A 145 2.54 8.46 -0.87
CA ASN A 145 1.55 7.65 -1.58
C ASN A 145 2.02 7.37 -3.02
N LEU A 146 2.54 8.39 -3.70
CA LEU A 146 3.00 8.28 -5.07
C LEU A 146 4.20 7.32 -5.20
N THR A 147 5.19 7.44 -4.31
CA THR A 147 6.40 6.60 -4.30
C THR A 147 6.08 5.15 -3.96
N PHE A 148 5.13 4.92 -3.05
CA PHE A 148 4.62 3.58 -2.78
C PHE A 148 3.94 2.95 -4.00
N VAL A 149 3.05 3.68 -4.69
CA VAL A 149 2.37 3.16 -5.90
C VAL A 149 3.37 2.85 -7.01
N ILE A 150 4.37 3.72 -7.21
CA ILE A 150 5.45 3.48 -8.17
C ILE A 150 6.24 2.22 -7.79
N GLY A 151 6.66 2.10 -6.52
CA GLY A 151 7.42 0.95 -6.03
C GLY A 151 6.65 -0.36 -6.21
N LEU A 152 5.37 -0.37 -5.85
CA LEU A 152 4.49 -1.53 -6.05
C LEU A 152 4.35 -1.88 -7.55
N SER A 153 4.14 -0.88 -8.40
CA SER A 153 3.96 -1.08 -9.85
C SER A 153 5.23 -1.65 -10.49
N LEU A 154 6.40 -1.08 -10.20
CA LEU A 154 7.68 -1.57 -10.69
C LEU A 154 7.93 -3.01 -10.22
N PHE A 155 7.67 -3.27 -8.93
CA PHE A 155 7.85 -4.60 -8.38
C PHE A 155 6.98 -5.64 -9.10
N VAL A 156 5.71 -5.33 -9.37
CA VAL A 156 4.81 -6.21 -10.11
C VAL A 156 5.31 -6.42 -11.54
N ILE A 157 5.66 -5.36 -12.27
CA ILE A 157 6.16 -5.44 -13.65
C ILE A 157 7.38 -6.37 -13.74
N PHE A 158 8.34 -6.26 -12.83
CA PHE A 158 9.56 -7.06 -12.86
C PHE A 158 9.37 -8.49 -12.31
N ASN A 159 8.39 -8.75 -11.43
CA ASN A 159 8.23 -10.06 -10.80
C ASN A 159 7.11 -10.95 -11.38
N VAL A 160 6.25 -10.45 -12.28
CA VAL A 160 5.20 -11.25 -12.94
C VAL A 160 5.78 -12.45 -13.71
N LYS A 161 7.00 -12.35 -14.27
CA LYS A 161 7.61 -13.42 -15.07
C LYS A 161 8.11 -14.62 -14.26
N ARG A 162 8.41 -14.47 -12.96
CA ARG A 162 8.96 -15.56 -12.13
C ARG A 162 7.97 -16.69 -11.80
N ARG A 163 6.65 -16.47 -11.95
CA ARG A 163 5.62 -17.50 -11.66
C ARG A 163 5.08 -18.22 -12.90
N GLY A 164 5.28 -17.67 -14.11
CA GLY A 164 4.89 -18.35 -15.35
C GLY A 164 5.82 -19.51 -15.73
N GLY A 165 7.12 -19.40 -15.43
CA GLY A 165 8.13 -20.40 -15.79
C GLY A 165 8.20 -21.64 -14.89
N MET A 166 7.70 -21.56 -13.66
CA MET A 166 7.74 -22.70 -12.72
C MET A 166 6.54 -23.65 -12.91
N SER A 167 5.43 -23.15 -13.48
CA SER A 167 4.27 -24.00 -13.82
C SER A 167 4.49 -24.86 -15.07
N SER A 168 5.45 -24.51 -15.93
CA SER A 168 5.82 -25.31 -17.10
C SER A 168 6.89 -26.38 -16.80
N ALA A 169 7.69 -26.19 -15.74
CA ALA A 169 8.68 -27.19 -15.33
C ALA A 169 8.05 -28.42 -14.65
N ILE A 170 7.00 -28.21 -13.85
CA ILE A 170 6.29 -29.31 -13.16
C ILE A 170 5.43 -30.14 -14.13
N ARG A 171 5.07 -29.59 -15.30
CA ARG A 171 4.28 -30.28 -16.32
C ARG A 171 5.09 -31.12 -17.31
N GLN A 172 6.42 -31.10 -17.21
CA GLN A 172 7.30 -31.93 -18.03
C GLN A 172 7.85 -33.15 -17.29
N GLU A 173 7.47 -33.33 -16.01
CA GLU A 173 7.85 -34.48 -15.18
C GLU A 173 6.66 -35.40 -14.84
N GLU A 174 5.48 -35.17 -15.43
CA GLU A 174 4.33 -36.09 -15.46
C GLU A 174 4.10 -36.62 -16.88
#